data_AF-A0A1B7WZ46-F1
#
_entry.id   AF-A0A1B7WZ46-F1
#
_cell.length_a   1.000
_cell.length_b   1.000
_cell.length_c   1.000
_cell.angle_alpha   90.00
_cell.angle_beta   90.00
_cell.angle_gamma   90.00
#
_symmetry.space_group_name_H-M   'P 1'
#
loop_
_entity.id
_entity.type
_entity.pdbx_description
1 polymer ?
#
loop_
_entity_poly.entity_id
_entity_poly.type
_entity_poly.pdbx_seq_one_letter_code
_entity_poly.pdbx_strand_id
1 'polypeptide(L)'
;MTADSIARYSDYWDSIKPETNDEIFRRWLFAYTSIHTTWEGNVRGYSAIKDFGKWIFDKEALRNLLIEARCGMHNVRTDYIWDFSKDFFGNTSDFLKSDDETWTAMRDRLTSRLRGIGVTKVSFTMEMCFPNDAKVVCLDTHMMQLYGMDEVRNTGKHKKIYEANEQDWIDRSATLESAPYITRCLFWDKKQGHEDSRYWSHVLEA
;
A
#
# COMPACT_ATOMS: atom_id res chain seq x y z
N MET A 1 -18.34 -10.29 9.67
CA MET A 1 -18.51 -9.04 8.91
C MET A 1 -19.95 -9.02 8.43
N THR A 2 -20.62 -7.88 8.47
CA THR A 2 -22.00 -7.74 7.96
C THR A 2 -21.97 -7.10 6.57
N ALA A 3 -23.02 -7.32 5.77
CA ALA A 3 -23.17 -6.67 4.46
C ALA A 3 -23.07 -5.14 4.60
N ASP A 4 -23.72 -4.55 5.61
CA ASP A 4 -23.67 -3.11 5.88
C ASP A 4 -22.24 -2.61 6.14
N SER A 5 -21.44 -3.38 6.89
CA SER A 5 -20.04 -3.00 7.16
C SER A 5 -19.18 -3.06 5.90
N ILE A 6 -19.44 -4.03 5.02
CA ILE A 6 -18.75 -4.18 3.74
C ILE A 6 -19.10 -3.01 2.82
N ALA A 7 -20.38 -2.71 2.65
CA ALA A 7 -20.85 -1.59 1.83
C ALA A 7 -20.23 -0.27 2.30
N ARG A 8 -20.29 0.03 3.60
CA ARG A 8 -19.70 1.25 4.15
C ARG A 8 -18.21 1.41 3.87
N TYR A 9 -17.43 0.33 4.03
CA TYR A 9 -16.00 0.37 3.74
C TYR A 9 -15.72 0.47 2.24
N SER A 10 -16.47 -0.25 1.42
CA SER A 10 -16.42 -0.18 -0.04
C SER A 10 -16.64 1.24 -0.51
N ASP A 11 -17.73 1.88 -0.06
CA ASP A 11 -18.10 3.25 -0.42
C ASP A 11 -17.05 4.26 0.05
N TYR A 12 -16.53 4.09 1.28
CA TYR A 12 -15.49 4.98 1.80
C TYR A 12 -14.22 4.89 0.95
N TRP A 13 -13.69 3.68 0.75
CA TRP A 13 -12.45 3.50 -0.01
C TRP A 13 -12.61 3.89 -1.48
N ASP A 14 -13.80 3.69 -2.07
CA ASP A 14 -14.12 4.17 -3.42
C ASP A 14 -14.11 5.71 -3.49
N SER A 15 -14.71 6.38 -2.49
CA SER A 15 -14.77 7.85 -2.43
C SER A 15 -13.41 8.54 -2.33
N ILE A 16 -12.37 7.81 -1.91
CA ILE A 16 -10.99 8.31 -1.80
C ILE A 16 -10.04 7.60 -2.75
N LYS A 17 -10.55 6.84 -3.73
CA LYS A 17 -9.74 6.21 -4.76
C LYS A 17 -9.01 7.30 -5.58
N PRO A 18 -7.71 7.14 -5.89
CA PRO A 18 -7.00 8.12 -6.69
C PRO A 18 -7.52 8.12 -8.15
N GLU A 19 -7.72 9.31 -8.70
CA GLU A 19 -8.17 9.53 -10.08
C GLU A 19 -7.04 10.08 -10.97
N THR A 20 -6.04 10.72 -10.35
CA THR A 20 -4.91 11.35 -11.04
C THR A 20 -3.59 10.66 -10.77
N ASN A 21 -2.62 10.84 -11.68
CA ASN A 21 -1.26 10.33 -11.49
C ASN A 21 -0.61 10.87 -10.20
N ASP A 22 -0.90 12.11 -9.81
CA ASP A 22 -0.40 12.73 -8.58
C ASP A 22 -0.97 12.05 -7.33
N GLU A 23 -2.24 11.66 -7.34
CA GLU A 23 -2.86 10.92 -6.25
C GLU A 23 -2.35 9.49 -6.17
N ILE A 24 -2.14 8.83 -7.31
CA ILE A 24 -1.49 7.51 -7.38
C ILE A 24 -0.08 7.60 -6.80
N PHE A 25 0.69 8.62 -7.20
CA PHE A 25 2.02 8.89 -6.64
C PHE A 25 1.96 9.03 -5.11
N ARG A 26 0.96 9.76 -4.58
CA ARG A 26 0.75 9.86 -3.13
C ARG A 26 0.43 8.51 -2.47
N ARG A 27 -0.30 7.59 -3.12
CA ARG A 27 -0.51 6.23 -2.58
C ARG A 27 0.80 5.44 -2.47
N TRP A 28 1.72 5.63 -3.42
CA TRP A 28 3.06 5.07 -3.32
C TRP A 28 3.87 5.70 -2.19
N LEU A 29 3.87 7.03 -2.05
CA LEU A 29 4.55 7.71 -0.94
C LEU A 29 4.07 7.16 0.41
N PHE A 30 2.76 7.00 0.58
CA PHE A 30 2.17 6.41 1.78
C PHE A 30 2.67 4.97 2.03
N ALA A 31 2.79 4.15 0.99
CA ALA A 31 3.32 2.80 1.14
C ALA A 31 4.80 2.77 1.53
N TYR A 32 5.65 3.61 0.91
CA TYR A 32 7.06 3.76 1.30
C TYR A 32 7.21 4.19 2.75
N THR A 33 6.37 5.12 3.21
CA THR A 33 6.43 5.60 4.59
C THR A 33 5.93 4.58 5.60
N SER A 34 5.16 3.58 5.16
CA SER A 34 4.58 2.52 6.00
C SER A 34 5.52 1.34 6.33
N ILE A 35 6.75 1.35 5.80
CA ILE A 35 7.72 0.27 6.00
C ILE A 35 8.38 0.41 7.39
N HIS A 36 8.44 -0.70 8.15
CA HIS A 36 9.06 -0.78 9.49
C HIS A 36 8.65 0.38 10.43
N THR A 37 7.35 0.65 10.52
CA THR A 37 6.80 1.74 11.34
C THR A 37 5.41 1.39 11.86
N THR A 38 4.91 2.17 12.82
CA THR A 38 3.50 2.13 13.23
C THR A 38 2.64 2.93 12.25
N TRP A 39 1.31 2.81 12.35
CA TRP A 39 0.41 3.61 11.51
C TRP A 39 0.55 5.11 11.80
N GLU A 40 0.79 5.52 13.06
CA GLU A 40 1.04 6.92 13.42
C GLU A 40 2.35 7.44 12.81
N GLY A 41 3.40 6.61 12.85
CA GLY A 41 4.67 6.94 12.23
C GLY A 41 4.56 7.05 10.71
N ASN A 42 3.74 6.20 10.09
CA ASN A 42 3.41 6.29 8.68
C ASN A 42 2.68 7.60 8.36
N VAL A 43 1.60 7.92 9.09
CA VAL A 43 0.82 9.15 8.94
C VAL A 43 1.71 10.40 9.05
N ARG A 44 2.59 10.46 10.05
CA ARG A 44 3.53 11.58 10.21
C ARG A 44 4.50 11.68 9.03
N GLY A 45 5.11 10.56 8.64
CA GLY A 45 6.09 10.52 7.55
C GLY A 45 5.48 10.90 6.22
N TYR A 46 4.32 10.34 5.89
CA TYR A 46 3.57 10.68 4.69
C TYR A 46 3.15 12.15 4.69
N SER A 47 2.59 12.65 5.79
CA SER A 47 2.12 14.05 5.87
C SER A 47 3.25 15.05 5.64
N ALA A 48 4.49 14.71 6.01
CA ALA A 48 5.65 15.56 5.77
C ALA A 48 6.06 15.63 4.29
N ILE A 49 5.74 14.60 3.50
CA ILE A 49 6.23 14.49 2.11
C ILE A 49 5.11 14.48 1.05
N LYS A 50 3.83 14.41 1.43
CA LYS A 50 2.70 14.29 0.49
C LYS A 50 2.55 15.49 -0.45
N ASP A 51 3.02 16.66 -0.02
CA ASP A 51 3.17 17.86 -0.83
C ASP A 51 4.53 17.79 -1.55
N PHE A 52 4.59 16.92 -2.55
CA PHE A 52 5.85 16.60 -3.23
C PHE A 52 6.42 17.76 -4.05
N GLY A 53 5.63 18.78 -4.38
CA GLY A 53 6.14 19.99 -5.02
C GLY A 53 7.25 20.69 -4.22
N LYS A 54 7.28 20.49 -2.89
CA LYS A 54 8.32 21.03 -2.00
C LYS A 54 9.68 20.37 -2.12
N TRP A 55 9.76 19.15 -2.65
CA TRP A 55 10.99 18.37 -2.63
C TRP A 55 11.27 17.58 -3.91
N ILE A 56 10.34 17.50 -4.87
CA ILE A 56 10.49 16.66 -6.06
C ILE A 56 11.73 16.98 -6.91
N PHE A 57 12.27 18.19 -6.78
CA PHE A 57 13.51 18.64 -7.42
C PHE A 57 14.69 18.84 -6.45
N ASP A 58 14.50 18.55 -5.16
CA ASP A 58 15.51 18.73 -4.11
C ASP A 58 15.51 17.53 -3.15
N LYS A 59 16.49 16.64 -3.35
CA LYS A 59 16.66 15.43 -2.55
C LYS A 59 16.99 15.74 -1.09
N GLU A 60 17.73 16.82 -0.81
CA GLU A 60 18.05 17.22 0.56
C GLU A 60 16.82 17.77 1.28
N ALA A 61 15.95 18.50 0.57
CA ALA A 61 14.64 18.89 1.12
C ALA A 61 13.81 17.67 1.52
N LEU A 62 13.72 16.63 0.67
CA LEU A 62 13.07 15.36 1.01
C LEU A 62 13.69 14.73 2.27
N ARG A 63 15.01 14.70 2.36
CA ARG A 63 15.74 14.14 3.50
C ARG A 63 15.43 14.88 4.79
N ASN A 64 15.44 16.21 4.77
CA ASN A 64 15.16 17.04 5.94
C ASN A 64 13.72 16.85 6.43
N LEU A 65 12.74 16.83 5.52
CA LEU A 65 11.34 16.55 5.86
C LEU A 65 11.17 15.19 6.56
N LEU A 66 11.86 14.14 6.07
CA LEU A 66 11.81 12.82 6.70
C LEU A 66 12.49 12.80 8.09
N ILE A 67 13.58 13.54 8.28
CA ILE A 67 14.26 13.67 9.58
C ILE A 67 13.35 14.38 10.59
N GLU A 68 12.77 15.52 10.19
CA GLU A 68 11.87 16.32 11.03
C GLU A 68 10.62 15.54 11.44
N ALA A 69 10.08 14.73 10.52
CA ALA A 69 8.98 13.81 10.79
C ALA A 69 9.35 12.61 11.67
N ARG A 70 10.63 12.48 12.04
CA ARG A 70 11.21 11.36 12.80
C ARG A 70 10.99 10.01 12.10
N CYS A 71 11.13 9.99 10.77
CA CYS A 71 11.09 8.73 10.02
C CYS A 71 12.35 7.91 10.27
N GLY A 72 12.18 6.66 10.67
CA GLY A 72 13.28 5.71 10.78
C GLY A 72 13.96 5.45 9.43
N MET A 73 15.25 5.14 9.46
CA MET A 73 16.06 4.86 8.26
C MET A 73 16.00 5.99 7.21
N HIS A 74 15.90 7.25 7.65
CA HIS A 74 15.68 8.42 6.77
C HIS A 74 16.64 8.46 5.59
N ASN A 75 17.95 8.21 5.75
CA ASN A 75 18.90 8.23 4.63
C ASN A 75 18.52 7.26 3.52
N VAL A 76 18.30 5.98 3.87
CA VAL A 76 17.97 4.94 2.88
C VAL A 76 16.56 5.16 2.31
N ARG A 77 15.64 5.62 3.15
CA ARG A 77 14.27 5.96 2.74
C ARG A 77 14.24 7.13 1.75
N THR A 78 15.05 8.16 1.97
CA THR A 78 15.24 9.26 1.01
C THR A 78 15.72 8.72 -0.32
N ASP A 79 16.75 7.86 -0.33
CA ASP A 79 17.28 7.27 -1.57
C ASP A 79 16.20 6.51 -2.34
N TYR A 80 15.43 5.66 -1.65
CA TYR A 80 14.38 4.86 -2.27
C TYR A 80 13.23 5.71 -2.81
N ILE A 81 12.73 6.68 -2.03
CA ILE A 81 11.65 7.57 -2.48
C ILE A 81 12.13 8.46 -3.63
N TRP A 82 13.37 8.91 -3.60
CA TRP A 82 13.96 9.71 -4.68
C TRP A 82 14.15 8.92 -5.98
N ASP A 83 14.62 7.68 -5.89
CA ASP A 83 14.74 6.82 -7.07
C ASP A 83 13.37 6.46 -7.63
N PHE A 84 12.41 6.14 -6.75
CA PHE A 84 11.02 5.92 -7.11
C PHE A 84 10.41 7.14 -7.81
N SER A 85 10.63 8.36 -7.31
CA SER A 85 10.01 9.54 -7.90
C SER A 85 10.46 9.78 -9.34
N LYS A 86 11.76 9.65 -9.61
CA LYS A 86 12.30 9.72 -10.98
C LYS A 86 11.71 8.63 -11.87
N ASP A 87 11.63 7.40 -11.36
CA ASP A 87 11.13 6.25 -12.10
C ASP A 87 9.63 6.37 -12.43
N PHE A 88 8.84 6.83 -11.46
CA PHE A 88 7.41 7.09 -11.60
C PHE A 88 7.14 8.15 -12.66
N PHE A 89 7.69 9.35 -12.52
CA PHE A 89 7.41 10.45 -13.45
C PHE A 89 8.05 10.22 -14.84
N GLY A 90 9.11 9.41 -14.93
CA GLY A 90 9.68 9.00 -16.21
C GLY A 90 8.86 7.94 -16.94
N ASN A 91 8.02 7.17 -16.23
CA ASN A 91 7.35 5.97 -16.75
C ASN A 91 5.94 5.79 -16.19
N THR A 92 5.17 6.87 -16.05
CA THR A 92 3.91 6.88 -15.26
C THR A 92 2.91 5.80 -15.68
N SER A 93 2.81 5.49 -16.98
CA SER A 93 1.93 4.45 -17.52
C SER A 93 2.20 3.07 -16.93
N ASP A 94 3.45 2.78 -16.57
CA ASP A 94 3.86 1.46 -16.06
C ASP A 94 3.32 1.19 -14.65
N PHE A 95 2.85 2.22 -13.95
CA PHE A 95 2.26 2.17 -12.62
C PHE A 95 0.73 2.06 -12.65
N LEU A 96 0.13 2.04 -13.83
CA LEU A 96 -1.27 1.75 -14.06
C LEU A 96 -1.41 0.29 -14.50
N LYS A 97 -2.54 -0.34 -14.15
CA LYS A 97 -2.84 -1.68 -14.62
C LYS A 97 -3.20 -1.64 -16.10
N SER A 98 -2.55 -2.46 -16.93
CA SER A 98 -2.99 -2.70 -18.31
C SER A 98 -4.08 -3.79 -18.40
N ASP A 99 -4.87 -3.76 -19.48
CA ASP A 99 -5.91 -4.78 -19.71
C ASP A 99 -5.32 -6.18 -19.94
N ASP A 100 -4.12 -6.24 -20.53
CA ASP A 100 -3.43 -7.49 -20.88
C ASP A 100 -2.60 -8.11 -19.74
N GLU A 101 -2.54 -7.46 -18.56
CA GLU A 101 -1.81 -7.99 -17.40
C GLU A 101 -2.74 -8.41 -16.25
N THR A 102 -2.36 -9.46 -15.53
CA THR A 102 -3.04 -9.83 -14.28
C THR A 102 -2.60 -8.92 -13.15
N TRP A 103 -3.41 -8.83 -12.08
CA TRP A 103 -3.01 -8.10 -10.86
C TRP A 103 -1.68 -8.60 -10.30
N THR A 104 -1.48 -9.91 -10.23
CA THR A 104 -0.23 -10.53 -9.79
C THR A 104 0.95 -10.15 -10.70
N ALA A 105 0.75 -10.11 -12.02
CA ALA A 105 1.80 -9.73 -12.98
C ALA A 105 2.24 -8.27 -12.79
N MET A 106 1.28 -7.34 -12.64
CA MET A 106 1.55 -5.94 -12.33
C MET A 106 2.36 -5.82 -11.03
N ARG A 107 1.89 -6.47 -9.95
CA ARG A 107 2.55 -6.47 -8.64
C ARG A 107 3.98 -6.98 -8.72
N ASP A 108 4.20 -8.12 -9.37
CA ASP A 108 5.51 -8.77 -9.44
C ASP A 108 6.50 -7.96 -10.28
N ARG A 109 6.04 -7.37 -11.39
CA ARG A 109 6.82 -6.45 -12.22
C ARG A 109 7.27 -5.23 -11.41
N LEU A 110 6.36 -4.59 -10.69
CA LEU A 110 6.67 -3.41 -9.87
C LEU A 110 7.55 -3.76 -8.66
N THR A 111 7.30 -4.90 -8.01
CA THR A 111 8.14 -5.39 -6.90
C THR A 111 9.58 -5.65 -7.33
N SER A 112 9.78 -6.13 -8.57
CA SER A 112 11.11 -6.42 -9.10
C SER A 112 11.85 -5.16 -9.56
N ARG A 113 11.11 -4.12 -9.93
CA ARG A 113 11.62 -2.84 -10.43
C ARG A 113 12.02 -1.89 -9.30
N LEU A 114 11.18 -1.79 -8.28
CA LEU A 114 11.27 -0.73 -7.28
C LEU A 114 12.20 -1.10 -6.14
N ARG A 115 13.11 -0.19 -5.80
CA ARG A 115 14.04 -0.35 -4.68
C ARG A 115 13.37 0.03 -3.37
N GLY A 116 13.60 -0.78 -2.34
CA GLY A 116 13.20 -0.42 -0.98
C GLY A 116 11.73 -0.65 -0.64
N ILE A 117 10.94 -1.24 -1.55
CA ILE A 117 9.55 -1.62 -1.31
C ILE A 117 9.34 -3.09 -1.71
N GLY A 118 8.81 -3.89 -0.79
CA GLY A 118 8.57 -5.32 -1.00
C GLY A 118 7.16 -5.63 -1.51
N VAL A 119 6.94 -6.89 -1.86
CA VAL A 119 5.67 -7.40 -2.41
C VAL A 119 4.44 -7.00 -1.59
N THR A 120 4.55 -7.01 -0.26
CA THR A 120 3.46 -6.61 0.65
C THR A 120 3.03 -5.17 0.43
N LYS A 121 3.99 -4.26 0.34
CA LYS A 121 3.72 -2.83 0.22
C LYS A 121 3.39 -2.41 -1.20
N VAL A 122 3.86 -3.16 -2.21
CA VAL A 122 3.36 -3.03 -3.58
C VAL A 122 1.89 -3.46 -3.64
N SER A 123 1.52 -4.61 -3.08
CA SER A 123 0.11 -5.01 -2.96
C SER A 123 -0.70 -3.95 -2.21
N PHE A 124 -0.16 -3.39 -1.12
CA PHE A 124 -0.85 -2.34 -0.38
C PHE A 124 -1.12 -1.09 -1.20
N THR A 125 -0.16 -0.66 -2.02
CA THR A 125 -0.40 0.46 -2.94
C THR A 125 -1.48 0.13 -3.95
N MET A 126 -1.45 -1.06 -4.54
CA MET A 126 -2.46 -1.49 -5.51
C MET A 126 -3.85 -1.57 -4.88
N GLU A 127 -3.96 -2.11 -3.66
CA GLU A 127 -5.18 -2.10 -2.87
C GLU A 127 -5.71 -0.68 -2.65
N MET A 128 -4.86 0.29 -2.30
CA MET A 128 -5.30 1.69 -2.14
C MET A 128 -5.65 2.39 -3.47
N CYS A 129 -5.04 2.00 -4.58
CA CYS A 129 -5.34 2.55 -5.90
C CYS A 129 -6.60 1.95 -6.53
N PHE A 130 -6.91 0.69 -6.20
CA PHE A 130 -8.00 -0.08 -6.79
C PHE A 130 -8.76 -0.85 -5.70
N PRO A 131 -9.39 -0.15 -4.74
CA PRO A 131 -9.87 -0.76 -3.51
C PRO A 131 -10.93 -1.84 -3.69
N ASN A 132 -11.79 -1.69 -4.69
CA ASN A 132 -12.86 -2.64 -4.98
C ASN A 132 -12.48 -3.68 -6.05
N ASP A 133 -11.36 -3.47 -6.76
CA ASP A 133 -11.01 -4.25 -7.95
C ASP A 133 -9.77 -5.13 -7.76
N ALA A 134 -8.77 -4.67 -6.99
CA ALA A 134 -7.49 -5.35 -6.84
C ALA A 134 -7.67 -6.79 -6.34
N LYS A 135 -7.08 -7.75 -7.06
CA LYS A 135 -7.00 -9.16 -6.66
C LYS A 135 -5.57 -9.54 -6.23
N VAL A 136 -5.02 -8.70 -5.37
CA VAL A 136 -3.77 -8.91 -4.62
C VAL A 136 -4.00 -8.41 -3.20
N VAL A 137 -3.26 -8.95 -2.24
CA VAL A 137 -3.46 -8.66 -0.82
C VAL A 137 -2.14 -8.27 -0.19
N CYS A 138 -2.14 -7.20 0.62
CA CYS A 138 -1.02 -6.89 1.49
C CYS A 138 -1.00 -7.86 2.68
N LEU A 139 -0.20 -8.92 2.59
CA LEU A 139 0.04 -9.81 3.73
C LEU A 139 1.14 -9.21 4.63
N ASP A 140 0.82 -8.11 5.30
CA ASP A 140 1.71 -7.51 6.29
C ASP A 140 1.97 -8.44 7.49
N THR A 141 2.81 -7.99 8.44
CA THR A 141 3.18 -8.78 9.62
C THR A 141 1.98 -9.37 10.38
N HIS A 142 0.84 -8.70 10.39
CA HIS A 142 -0.32 -9.19 11.13
C HIS A 142 -1.13 -10.22 10.36
N MET A 143 -1.22 -10.07 9.04
CA MET A 143 -1.75 -11.10 8.16
C MET A 143 -0.82 -12.32 8.15
N MET A 144 0.49 -12.11 8.12
CA MET A 144 1.47 -13.19 8.27
C MET A 144 1.26 -13.98 9.57
N GLN A 145 1.10 -13.29 10.70
CA GLN A 145 0.82 -13.93 11.98
C GLN A 145 -0.49 -14.73 11.96
N LEU A 146 -1.54 -14.21 11.32
CA LEU A 146 -2.81 -14.91 11.15
C LEU A 146 -2.63 -16.23 10.38
N TYR A 147 -1.81 -16.20 9.33
CA TYR A 147 -1.52 -17.36 8.47
C TYR A 147 -0.37 -18.25 8.97
N GLY A 148 0.24 -17.94 10.11
CA GLY A 148 1.40 -18.70 10.62
C GLY A 148 2.62 -18.63 9.68
N MET A 149 2.82 -17.50 9.00
CA MET A 149 3.94 -17.29 8.10
C MET A 149 5.17 -16.77 8.84
N ASP A 150 6.31 -17.41 8.65
CA ASP A 150 7.57 -16.98 9.27
C ASP A 150 8.27 -15.86 8.51
N GLU A 151 8.11 -15.81 7.19
CA GLU A 151 8.86 -14.88 6.33
C GLU A 151 8.14 -14.60 5.01
N VAL A 152 8.24 -13.36 4.53
CA VAL A 152 7.74 -12.93 3.21
C VAL A 152 8.90 -12.57 2.29
N ARG A 153 8.99 -13.27 1.16
CA ARG A 153 9.88 -12.95 0.04
C ARG A 153 9.17 -13.20 -1.28
N ASN A 154 9.44 -12.37 -2.29
CA ASN A 154 8.91 -12.58 -3.63
C ASN A 154 9.75 -13.57 -4.47
N THR A 155 10.33 -14.60 -3.84
CA THR A 155 11.12 -15.62 -4.53
C THR A 155 10.97 -17.00 -3.89
N GLY A 156 11.18 -18.05 -4.71
CA GLY A 156 11.30 -19.44 -4.26
C GLY A 156 10.09 -19.95 -3.47
N LYS A 157 10.35 -20.70 -2.38
CA LYS A 157 9.30 -21.30 -1.54
C LYS A 157 8.41 -20.24 -0.86
N HIS A 158 8.99 -19.11 -0.47
CA HIS A 158 8.27 -18.06 0.26
C HIS A 158 7.25 -17.36 -0.63
N LYS A 159 7.58 -17.18 -1.92
CA LYS A 159 6.63 -16.67 -2.91
C LYS A 159 5.39 -17.56 -3.00
N LYS A 160 5.59 -18.87 -3.13
CA LYS A 160 4.48 -19.83 -3.22
C LYS A 160 3.58 -19.82 -1.98
N ILE A 161 4.19 -19.68 -0.79
CA ILE A 161 3.44 -19.55 0.47
C ILE A 161 2.64 -18.24 0.49
N TYR A 162 3.26 -17.12 0.08
CA TYR A 162 2.58 -15.83 -0.05
C TYR A 162 1.38 -15.92 -0.99
N GLU A 163 1.57 -16.46 -2.19
CA GLU A 163 0.53 -16.60 -3.20
C GLU A 163 -0.61 -17.52 -2.75
N ALA A 164 -0.30 -18.62 -2.06
CA ALA A 164 -1.32 -19.52 -1.53
C ALA A 164 -2.19 -18.83 -0.45
N ASN A 165 -1.57 -18.09 0.47
CA ASN A 165 -2.30 -17.38 1.52
C ASN A 165 -3.06 -16.16 0.97
N GLU A 166 -2.49 -15.48 -0.02
CA GLU A 166 -3.18 -14.40 -0.76
C GLU A 166 -4.42 -14.94 -1.47
N GLN A 167 -4.30 -16.08 -2.16
CA GLN A 167 -5.44 -16.72 -2.82
C GLN A 167 -6.52 -17.14 -1.83
N ASP A 168 -6.15 -17.76 -0.69
CA ASP A 168 -7.12 -18.09 0.36
C ASP A 168 -7.85 -16.84 0.88
N TRP A 169 -7.16 -15.72 1.08
CA TRP A 169 -7.81 -14.46 1.49
C TRP A 169 -8.75 -13.91 0.41
N ILE A 170 -8.35 -13.99 -0.87
CA ILE A 170 -9.18 -13.60 -2.02
C ILE A 170 -10.46 -14.45 -2.06
N ASP A 171 -10.34 -15.77 -1.93
CA ASP A 171 -11.47 -16.71 -1.98
C ASP A 171 -12.44 -16.50 -0.83
N ARG A 172 -11.92 -16.25 0.39
CA ARG A 172 -12.74 -15.88 1.56
C ARG A 172 -13.48 -14.56 1.33
N SER A 173 -12.82 -13.59 0.71
CA SER A 173 -13.43 -12.28 0.42
C SER A 173 -14.52 -12.41 -0.63
N ALA A 174 -14.31 -13.24 -1.66
CA ALA A 174 -15.33 -13.57 -2.65
C ALA A 174 -16.55 -14.26 -2.05
N THR A 175 -16.35 -15.17 -1.09
CA THR A 175 -17.46 -15.81 -0.34
C THR A 175 -18.30 -14.81 0.45
N LEU A 176 -17.71 -13.66 0.82
CA LEU A 176 -18.39 -12.54 1.48
C LEU A 176 -18.89 -11.48 0.50
N GLU A 177 -18.83 -11.75 -0.81
CA GLU A 177 -19.20 -10.81 -1.88
C GLU A 177 -18.47 -9.46 -1.75
N SER A 178 -17.18 -9.50 -1.36
CA SER A 178 -16.39 -8.30 -1.06
C SER A 178 -15.01 -8.34 -1.71
N ALA A 179 -14.46 -7.16 -1.99
CA ALA A 179 -13.09 -7.05 -2.46
C ALA A 179 -12.09 -7.42 -1.36
N PRO A 180 -10.94 -8.05 -1.71
CA PRO A 180 -9.95 -8.50 -0.73
C PRO A 180 -9.43 -7.39 0.19
N TYR A 181 -9.29 -6.17 -0.34
CA TYR A 181 -8.84 -5.03 0.45
C TYR A 181 -9.88 -4.60 1.48
N ILE A 182 -11.16 -4.59 1.11
CA ILE A 182 -12.26 -4.18 1.99
C ILE A 182 -12.37 -5.12 3.19
N THR A 183 -12.31 -6.43 2.97
CA THR A 183 -12.29 -7.41 4.06
C THR A 183 -11.04 -7.28 4.92
N ARG A 184 -9.88 -6.95 4.33
CA ARG A 184 -8.63 -6.72 5.06
C ARG A 184 -8.71 -5.49 5.97
N CYS A 185 -9.23 -4.37 5.48
CA CYS A 185 -9.47 -3.17 6.28
C CYS A 185 -10.42 -3.46 7.44
N LEU A 186 -11.57 -4.11 7.17
CA LEU A 186 -12.52 -4.50 8.21
C LEU A 186 -11.90 -5.40 9.28
N PHE A 187 -11.11 -6.40 8.88
CA PHE A 187 -10.42 -7.29 9.81
C PHE A 187 -9.42 -6.52 10.66
N TRP A 188 -8.61 -5.66 10.01
CA TRP A 188 -7.54 -4.93 10.64
C TRP A 188 -8.03 -3.89 11.63
N ASP A 189 -9.01 -3.08 11.22
CA ASP A 189 -9.55 -2.01 12.02
C ASP A 189 -10.27 -2.59 13.24
N LYS A 190 -11.03 -3.69 13.08
CA LYS A 190 -11.60 -4.42 14.21
C LYS A 190 -10.53 -4.95 15.18
N LYS A 191 -9.42 -5.48 14.66
CA LYS A 191 -8.30 -5.97 15.50
C LYS A 191 -7.61 -4.84 16.27
N GLN A 192 -7.61 -3.62 15.73
CA GLN A 192 -7.10 -2.40 16.38
C GLN A 192 -8.14 -1.69 17.27
N GLY A 193 -9.38 -2.15 17.30
CA GLY A 193 -10.46 -1.52 18.07
C GLY A 193 -11.08 -0.28 17.41
N HIS A 194 -10.93 -0.14 16.10
CA HIS A 194 -11.52 0.92 15.29
C HIS A 194 -12.72 0.43 14.48
N GLU A 195 -13.69 1.31 14.25
CA GLU A 195 -14.91 1.00 13.48
C GLU A 195 -14.80 1.35 11.99
N ASP A 196 -13.81 2.16 11.63
CA ASP A 196 -13.45 2.58 10.27
C ASP A 196 -11.93 2.76 10.11
N SER A 197 -11.46 2.93 8.87
CA SER A 197 -10.05 3.11 8.54
C SER A 197 -9.54 4.55 8.74
N ARG A 198 -10.41 5.53 9.01
CA ARG A 198 -10.09 6.97 8.98
C ARG A 198 -9.07 7.37 10.03
N TYR A 199 -8.88 6.59 11.10
CA TYR A 199 -7.82 6.86 12.07
C TYR A 199 -6.42 6.99 11.43
N TRP A 200 -6.16 6.29 10.32
CA TRP A 200 -4.95 6.45 9.53
C TRP A 200 -5.19 6.96 8.11
N SER A 201 -6.32 6.63 7.48
CA SER A 201 -6.54 6.95 6.06
C SER A 201 -6.99 8.39 5.80
N HIS A 202 -7.38 9.16 6.83
CA HIS A 202 -7.78 10.57 6.67
C HIS A 202 -6.74 11.44 5.96
N VAL A 203 -5.45 11.09 6.03
CA VAL A 203 -4.40 11.84 5.32
C VAL A 203 -4.44 11.67 3.80
N LEU A 204 -5.12 10.62 3.32
CA LEU A 204 -5.29 10.27 1.92
C LEU A 204 -6.50 10.95 1.27
N GLU A 205 -7.37 11.56 2.08
CA GLU A 205 -8.51 12.38 1.66
C GLU A 205 -7.99 13.69 1.05
N ALA A 206 -8.70 14.18 0.02
CA ALA A 206 -8.36 15.40 -0.72
C ALA A 206 -8.69 16.68 0.06
#